data_AF-A0A947EUB1-F1
#
_entry.id   AF-A0A947EUB1-F1
#
_cell.length_a   1.000
_cell.length_b   1.000
_cell.length_c   1.000
_cell.angle_alpha   90.00
_cell.angle_beta   90.00
_cell.angle_gamma   90.00
#
_symmetry.space_group_name_H-M   'P 1'
#
loop_
_entity.id
_entity.type
_entity.pdbx_description
1 polymer ?
#
loop_
_entity_poly.entity_id
_entity_poly.type
_entity_poly.pdbx_seq_one_letter_code
_entity_poly.pdbx_strand_id
1 'polypeptide(L)'
;MIFGAKKTYGLWLLVVILMMSCRDTEGVKRIRLAHGLDISHSVHKAMVKMGEDLAELSNGSLRLEIYPNQQLGTEREILELIQIGSLDMTKVSVATLENFAPKTRILGLPYLFRDREHAFEVLDGPIGQQLLDDGQKYWLKGLGFYDAGSRSYYSKERPIEHPDDLKGLKIRVMESVTAMDMVRSMGGSPTPISWGELYTSLQQG
;
A
#
# COMPACT_ATOMS: atom_id res chain seq x y z
N MET A 1 -33.16 -28.26 -61.58
CA MET A 1 -31.76 -28.31 -61.13
C MET A 1 -31.37 -27.01 -60.40
N ILE A 2 -32.14 -26.51 -59.42
CA ILE A 2 -31.91 -25.17 -58.80
C ILE A 2 -32.24 -25.15 -57.28
N PHE A 3 -31.81 -26.16 -56.51
CA PHE A 3 -32.02 -26.16 -55.04
C PHE A 3 -30.74 -26.24 -54.19
N GLY A 4 -29.55 -26.23 -54.81
CA GLY A 4 -28.28 -26.35 -54.08
C GLY A 4 -27.69 -25.05 -53.51
N ALA A 5 -28.08 -23.88 -54.02
CA ALA A 5 -27.36 -22.63 -53.74
C ALA A 5 -27.77 -21.92 -52.43
N LYS A 6 -28.98 -22.15 -51.89
CA LYS A 6 -29.43 -21.44 -50.68
C LYS A 6 -28.74 -21.91 -49.40
N LYS A 7 -28.26 -23.16 -49.35
CA LYS A 7 -27.62 -23.75 -48.16
C LYS A 7 -26.17 -23.26 -47.96
N THR A 8 -25.49 -22.89 -49.05
CA THR A 8 -24.11 -22.40 -49.00
C THR A 8 -24.02 -20.95 -48.53
N TYR A 9 -24.96 -20.07 -48.92
CA TYR A 9 -24.97 -18.68 -48.44
C TYR A 9 -25.21 -18.57 -46.93
N GLY A 10 -26.04 -19.43 -46.35
CA GLY A 10 -26.26 -19.45 -44.89
C GLY A 10 -25.01 -19.88 -44.10
N LEU A 11 -24.21 -20.79 -44.66
CA LEU A 11 -22.94 -21.22 -44.05
C LEU A 11 -21.88 -20.12 -44.11
N TRP A 12 -21.79 -19.40 -45.24
CA TRP A 12 -20.88 -18.26 -45.37
C TRP A 12 -21.27 -17.09 -44.46
N LEU A 13 -22.57 -16.81 -44.29
CA LEU A 13 -23.03 -15.78 -43.35
C LEU A 13 -22.68 -16.14 -41.89
N LEU A 14 -22.81 -17.40 -41.51
CA LEU A 14 -22.46 -17.88 -40.17
C LEU A 14 -20.95 -17.78 -39.88
N VAL A 15 -20.12 -18.09 -40.88
CA VAL A 15 -18.65 -17.99 -40.80
C VAL A 15 -18.20 -16.53 -40.68
N VAL A 16 -18.83 -15.61 -41.40
CA VAL A 16 -18.53 -14.16 -41.28
C VAL A 16 -18.92 -13.61 -39.91
N ILE A 17 -20.04 -14.05 -39.34
CA ILE A 17 -20.47 -13.67 -37.97
C ILE A 17 -19.50 -14.25 -36.92
N LEU A 18 -19.03 -15.48 -37.10
CA LEU A 18 -18.02 -16.10 -36.23
C LEU A 18 -16.66 -15.38 -36.29
N MET A 19 -16.25 -14.87 -37.45
CA MET A 19 -15.00 -14.10 -37.58
C MET A 19 -15.10 -12.67 -37.01
N MET A 20 -16.31 -12.08 -36.93
CA MET A 20 -16.51 -10.77 -36.30
C MET A 20 -16.66 -10.85 -34.77
N SER A 21 -16.90 -12.04 -34.20
CA SER A 21 -17.10 -12.23 -32.77
C SER A 21 -15.80 -12.36 -31.95
N CYS A 22 -14.64 -12.48 -32.61
CA CYS A 22 -13.32 -12.41 -31.98
C CYS A 22 -12.68 -11.06 -32.28
N ARG A 23 -13.34 -9.98 -31.87
CA ARG A 23 -12.62 -8.75 -31.58
C ARG A 23 -12.43 -8.78 -30.07
N ASP A 24 -11.27 -9.25 -29.62
CA ASP A 24 -10.82 -8.95 -28.26
C ASP A 24 -10.87 -7.43 -28.15
N THR A 25 -11.94 -6.91 -27.55
CA THR A 25 -11.85 -5.62 -26.89
C THR A 25 -10.87 -5.89 -25.76
N GLU A 26 -9.60 -5.54 -25.96
CA GLU A 26 -8.63 -5.44 -24.87
C GLU A 26 -9.23 -4.47 -23.85
N GLY A 27 -9.98 -5.03 -22.89
CA GLY A 27 -10.64 -4.27 -21.85
C GLY A 27 -9.55 -3.61 -21.02
N VAL A 28 -9.74 -2.32 -20.72
CA VAL A 28 -8.83 -1.58 -19.84
C VAL A 28 -8.70 -2.33 -18.51
N LYS A 29 -7.50 -2.83 -18.22
CA LYS A 29 -7.22 -3.56 -16.97
C LYS A 29 -7.10 -2.55 -15.84
N ARG A 30 -7.98 -2.68 -14.85
CA ARG A 30 -8.02 -1.85 -13.66
C ARG A 30 -7.18 -2.48 -12.56
N ILE A 31 -6.29 -1.70 -11.97
CA ILE A 31 -5.46 -2.07 -10.82
C ILE A 31 -6.00 -1.30 -9.62
N ARG A 32 -6.56 -2.01 -8.64
CA ARG A 32 -7.13 -1.39 -7.44
C ARG A 32 -6.02 -1.17 -6.41
N LEU A 33 -5.81 0.09 -6.05
CA LEU A 33 -4.83 0.52 -5.07
C LEU A 33 -5.53 1.07 -3.83
N ALA A 34 -5.31 0.50 -2.65
CA ALA A 34 -5.82 1.04 -1.38
C ALA A 34 -4.72 1.64 -0.51
N HIS A 35 -5.02 2.75 0.20
CA HIS A 35 -4.13 3.29 1.23
C HIS A 35 -4.90 4.12 2.28
N GLY A 36 -4.26 4.34 3.44
CA GLY A 36 -4.91 5.00 4.58
C GLY A 36 -4.78 6.52 4.67
N LEU A 37 -4.17 7.18 3.69
CA LEU A 37 -3.82 8.61 3.79
C LEU A 37 -4.90 9.48 3.12
N ASP A 38 -4.98 10.74 3.54
CA ASP A 38 -5.84 11.76 2.93
C ASP A 38 -5.36 12.16 1.52
N ILE A 39 -6.28 12.65 0.71
CA ILE A 39 -6.04 13.06 -0.68
C ILE A 39 -5.11 14.28 -0.79
N SER A 40 -5.01 15.11 0.25
CA SER A 40 -4.08 16.24 0.27
C SER A 40 -2.62 15.81 0.51
N HIS A 41 -2.39 14.59 1.02
CA HIS A 41 -1.09 14.07 1.40
C HIS A 41 -0.16 13.89 0.19
N SER A 42 1.14 14.17 0.35
CA SER A 42 2.16 14.06 -0.73
C SER A 42 2.19 12.67 -1.37
N VAL A 43 2.23 11.61 -0.56
CA VAL A 43 2.18 10.21 -1.02
C VAL A 43 0.94 9.92 -1.86
N HIS A 44 -0.25 10.45 -1.50
CA HIS A 44 -1.44 10.28 -2.34
C HIS A 44 -1.25 10.93 -3.72
N LYS A 45 -0.78 12.18 -3.76
CA LYS A 45 -0.50 12.89 -5.01
C LYS A 45 0.51 12.15 -5.89
N ALA A 46 1.52 11.51 -5.28
CA ALA A 46 2.48 10.68 -6.00
C ALA A 46 1.82 9.43 -6.61
N MET A 47 0.86 8.80 -5.94
CA MET A 47 0.11 7.66 -6.49
C MET A 47 -0.87 8.09 -7.60
N VAL A 48 -1.45 9.29 -7.50
CA VAL A 48 -2.23 9.88 -8.61
C VAL A 48 -1.34 10.05 -9.83
N LYS A 49 -0.14 10.62 -9.65
CA LYS A 49 0.84 10.77 -10.73
C LYS A 49 1.27 9.42 -11.31
N MET A 50 1.52 8.42 -10.47
CA MET A 50 1.78 7.04 -10.91
C MET A 50 0.63 6.50 -11.77
N GLY A 51 -0.63 6.80 -11.43
CA GLY A 51 -1.79 6.40 -12.23
C GLY A 51 -1.85 7.07 -13.61
N GLU A 52 -1.46 8.35 -13.70
CA GLU A 52 -1.31 9.08 -14.98
C GLU A 52 -0.21 8.46 -15.83
N ASP A 53 0.97 8.26 -15.25
CA ASP A 53 2.13 7.68 -15.93
C ASP A 53 1.84 6.25 -16.40
N LEU A 54 1.16 5.46 -15.57
CA LEU A 54 0.73 4.11 -15.93
C LEU A 54 -0.19 4.13 -17.15
N ALA A 55 -1.15 5.05 -17.19
CA ALA A 55 -2.07 5.16 -18.32
C ALA A 55 -1.36 5.60 -19.60
N GLU A 56 -0.41 6.52 -19.51
CA GLU A 56 0.40 6.96 -20.65
C GLU A 56 1.31 5.84 -21.16
N LEU A 57 2.13 5.25 -20.29
CA LEU A 57 3.10 4.21 -20.63
C LEU A 57 2.43 2.93 -21.17
N SER A 58 1.19 2.65 -20.75
CA SER A 58 0.42 1.49 -21.21
C SER A 58 -0.47 1.77 -22.43
N ASN A 59 -0.38 2.97 -23.03
CA ASN A 59 -1.29 3.41 -24.10
C ASN A 59 -2.78 3.25 -23.73
N GLY A 60 -3.11 3.47 -22.45
CA GLY A 60 -4.45 3.39 -21.90
C GLY A 60 -4.95 1.98 -21.58
N SER A 61 -4.16 0.93 -21.82
CA SER A 61 -4.54 -0.46 -21.52
C SER A 61 -4.57 -0.77 -20.02
N LEU A 62 -3.85 0.01 -19.20
CA LEU A 62 -3.85 -0.09 -17.74
C LEU A 62 -4.39 1.19 -17.10
N ARG A 63 -5.18 1.05 -16.03
CA ARG A 63 -5.66 2.17 -15.19
C ARG A 63 -5.53 1.86 -13.71
N LEU A 64 -5.09 2.84 -12.94
CA LEU A 64 -5.03 2.76 -11.49
C LEU A 64 -6.32 3.31 -10.88
N GLU A 65 -6.98 2.52 -10.03
CA GLU A 65 -8.16 2.92 -9.25
C GLU A 65 -7.75 3.08 -7.79
N ILE A 66 -7.73 4.32 -7.30
CA ILE A 66 -7.18 4.65 -5.98
C ILE A 66 -8.32 4.79 -4.97
N TYR A 67 -8.22 4.02 -3.89
CA TYR A 67 -9.11 4.04 -2.73
C TYR A 67 -8.34 4.62 -1.52
N PRO A 68 -8.38 5.95 -1.30
CA PRO A 68 -7.69 6.63 -0.20
C PRO A 68 -8.45 6.48 1.13
N ASN A 69 -7.99 7.15 2.19
CA ASN A 69 -8.76 7.33 3.43
C ASN A 69 -9.24 6.03 4.08
N GLN A 70 -8.49 4.92 3.94
CA GLN A 70 -8.89 3.61 4.48
C GLN A 70 -10.26 3.12 3.99
N GLN A 71 -10.70 3.54 2.80
CA GLN A 71 -12.00 3.14 2.23
C GLN A 71 -12.18 1.62 2.12
N LEU A 72 -11.10 0.88 1.94
CA LEU A 72 -11.08 -0.58 1.85
C LEU A 72 -10.53 -1.25 3.12
N GLY A 73 -10.37 -0.52 4.21
CA GLY A 73 -9.91 -1.03 5.51
C GLY A 73 -8.59 -0.43 5.99
N THR A 74 -8.17 -0.92 7.16
CA THR A 74 -6.92 -0.61 7.83
C THR A 74 -5.71 -1.12 7.05
N GLU A 75 -4.49 -0.65 7.41
CA GLU A 75 -3.26 -1.12 6.74
C GLU A 75 -3.08 -2.64 6.85
N ARG A 76 -3.53 -3.26 7.95
CA ARG A 76 -3.47 -4.71 8.14
C ARG A 76 -4.49 -5.42 7.25
N GLU A 77 -5.73 -4.98 7.24
CA GLU A 77 -6.80 -5.57 6.42
C GLU A 77 -6.48 -5.49 4.92
N ILE A 78 -5.97 -4.36 4.43
CA ILE A 78 -5.61 -4.23 3.01
C ILE A 78 -4.41 -5.10 2.63
N LEU A 79 -3.47 -5.39 3.55
CA LEU A 79 -2.42 -6.40 3.31
C LEU A 79 -2.99 -7.81 3.19
N GLU A 80 -3.96 -8.17 4.03
CA GLU A 80 -4.67 -9.44 3.93
C GLU A 80 -5.43 -9.54 2.58
N LEU A 81 -6.05 -8.45 2.12
CA LEU A 81 -6.70 -8.39 0.81
C LEU A 81 -5.72 -8.60 -0.37
N ILE A 82 -4.49 -8.09 -0.29
CA ILE A 82 -3.44 -8.36 -1.29
C ILE A 82 -3.13 -9.86 -1.31
N GLN A 83 -2.92 -10.48 -0.14
CA GLN A 83 -2.52 -11.89 -0.06
C GLN A 83 -3.57 -12.85 -0.64
N ILE A 84 -4.85 -12.51 -0.54
CA ILE A 84 -5.94 -13.30 -1.13
C ILE A 84 -6.30 -12.89 -2.57
N GLY A 85 -5.61 -11.89 -3.14
CA GLY A 85 -5.84 -11.39 -4.51
C GLY A 85 -7.10 -10.54 -4.68
N SER A 86 -7.74 -10.13 -3.58
CA SER A 86 -8.91 -9.26 -3.60
C SER A 86 -8.57 -7.78 -3.81
N LEU A 87 -7.31 -7.39 -3.57
CA LEU A 87 -6.74 -6.08 -3.87
C LEU A 87 -5.47 -6.27 -4.71
N ASP A 88 -5.17 -5.34 -5.63
CA ASP A 88 -4.05 -5.49 -6.57
C ASP A 88 -2.78 -4.78 -6.08
N MET A 89 -2.92 -3.63 -5.40
CA MET A 89 -1.81 -2.82 -4.92
C MET A 89 -2.15 -2.11 -3.61
N THR A 90 -1.15 -1.83 -2.78
CA THR A 90 -1.35 -1.01 -1.59
C THR A 90 -0.11 -0.21 -1.24
N LYS A 91 -0.31 0.92 -0.55
CA LYS A 91 0.73 1.58 0.24
C LYS A 91 0.42 1.37 1.71
N VAL A 92 1.36 0.80 2.44
CA VAL A 92 1.33 0.63 3.90
C VAL A 92 2.60 1.18 4.53
N SER A 93 2.60 1.33 5.84
CA SER A 93 3.79 1.70 6.60
C SER A 93 4.56 0.44 7.00
N VAL A 94 5.89 0.55 7.07
CA VAL A 94 6.79 -0.54 7.50
C VAL A 94 6.34 -1.15 8.84
N ALA A 95 5.88 -0.31 9.77
CA ALA A 95 5.42 -0.73 11.09
C ALA A 95 4.33 -1.81 11.01
N THR A 96 3.37 -1.68 10.09
CA THR A 96 2.33 -2.71 9.90
C THR A 96 2.84 -3.89 9.07
N LEU A 97 3.67 -3.60 8.05
CA LEU A 97 4.23 -4.59 7.13
C LEU A 97 5.10 -5.64 7.84
N GLU A 98 5.76 -5.30 8.95
CA GLU A 98 6.64 -6.22 9.68
C GLU A 98 5.93 -7.49 10.17
N ASN A 99 4.60 -7.43 10.36
CA ASN A 99 3.79 -8.59 10.76
C ASN A 99 3.61 -9.61 9.63
N PHE A 100 3.79 -9.18 8.38
CA PHE A 100 3.62 -10.01 7.18
C PHE A 100 4.98 -10.38 6.57
N ALA A 101 5.93 -9.44 6.57
CA ALA A 101 7.27 -9.60 6.04
C ALA A 101 8.32 -9.30 7.13
N PRO A 102 8.67 -10.26 8.01
CA PRO A 102 9.44 -10.01 9.23
C PRO A 102 10.81 -9.36 9.07
N LYS A 103 11.44 -9.49 7.89
CA LYS A 103 12.73 -8.84 7.63
C LYS A 103 12.63 -7.32 7.52
N THR A 104 11.47 -6.77 7.18
CA THR A 104 11.27 -5.31 7.12
C THR A 104 11.26 -4.67 8.51
N ARG A 105 11.13 -5.48 9.57
CA ARG A 105 11.26 -5.06 10.98
C ARG A 105 12.51 -4.23 11.25
N ILE A 106 13.62 -4.53 10.55
CA ILE A 106 14.88 -3.81 10.73
C ILE A 106 14.68 -2.30 10.53
N LEU A 107 13.84 -1.90 9.58
CA LEU A 107 13.54 -0.51 9.25
C LEU A 107 12.68 0.20 10.33
N GLY A 108 12.12 -0.55 11.27
CA GLY A 108 11.37 -0.04 12.42
C GLY A 108 12.25 0.28 13.64
N LEU A 109 13.55 -0.03 13.60
CA LEU A 109 14.44 0.24 14.73
C LEU A 109 14.63 1.75 14.96
N PRO A 110 14.54 2.23 16.21
CA PRO A 110 14.73 3.63 16.53
C PRO A 110 16.16 4.06 16.22
N TYR A 111 16.32 5.26 15.65
CA TYR A 111 17.62 5.87 15.33
C TYR A 111 18.51 5.07 14.35
N LEU A 112 17.93 4.14 13.58
CA LEU A 112 18.67 3.36 12.57
C LEU A 112 19.30 4.25 11.49
N PHE A 113 18.54 5.23 10.99
CA PHE A 113 18.99 6.16 9.98
C PHE A 113 19.52 7.44 10.62
N ARG A 114 20.77 7.82 10.29
CA ARG A 114 21.42 9.05 10.76
C ARG A 114 20.73 10.31 10.24
N ASP A 115 20.34 10.28 8.98
CA ASP A 115 19.73 11.38 8.25
C ASP A 115 18.96 10.85 7.02
N ARG A 116 18.35 11.79 6.29
CA ARG A 116 17.54 11.52 5.10
C ARG A 116 18.35 10.95 3.94
N GLU A 117 19.59 11.41 3.73
CA GLU A 117 20.44 10.96 2.62
C GLU A 117 20.85 9.50 2.84
N HIS A 118 21.29 9.16 4.05
CA HIS A 118 21.59 7.78 4.43
C HIS A 118 20.37 6.86 4.28
N ALA A 119 19.16 7.34 4.59
CA ALA A 119 17.95 6.57 4.38
C ALA A 119 17.71 6.25 2.89
N PHE A 120 17.85 7.24 2.00
CA PHE A 120 17.71 7.02 0.56
C PHE A 120 18.76 6.07 0.01
N GLU A 121 20.04 6.26 0.34
CA GLU A 121 21.11 5.38 -0.14
C GLU A 121 20.87 3.90 0.22
N VAL A 122 20.35 3.64 1.42
CA VAL A 122 20.04 2.27 1.88
C VAL A 122 18.79 1.72 1.19
N LEU A 123 17.72 2.51 1.11
CA LEU A 123 16.41 2.08 0.59
C LEU A 123 16.38 1.95 -0.94
N ASP A 124 17.16 2.78 -1.65
CA ASP A 124 17.30 2.71 -3.11
C ASP A 124 18.46 1.79 -3.54
N GLY A 125 19.29 1.37 -2.58
CA GLY A 125 20.41 0.48 -2.79
C GLY A 125 20.07 -1.02 -2.71
N PRO A 126 21.10 -1.88 -2.72
CA PRO A 126 20.93 -3.34 -2.69
C PRO A 126 20.18 -3.86 -1.46
N ILE A 127 20.32 -3.18 -0.31
CA ILE A 127 19.63 -3.55 0.94
C ILE A 127 18.12 -3.33 0.78
N GLY A 128 17.71 -2.16 0.30
CA GLY A 128 16.30 -1.88 0.03
C GLY A 128 15.69 -2.82 -0.99
N GLN A 129 16.40 -3.10 -2.09
CA GLN A 129 15.95 -4.05 -3.10
C GLN A 129 15.76 -5.47 -2.51
N GLN A 130 16.70 -5.93 -1.68
CA GLN A 130 16.58 -7.21 -1.00
C GLN A 130 15.32 -7.26 -0.11
N LEU A 131 15.04 -6.18 0.62
CA LEU A 131 13.85 -6.09 1.48
C LEU A 131 12.54 -6.09 0.67
N LEU A 132 12.50 -5.42 -0.50
CA LEU A 132 11.35 -5.42 -1.40
C LEU A 132 11.07 -6.83 -1.98
N ASP A 133 12.13 -7.58 -2.26
CA ASP A 133 12.02 -8.94 -2.80
C ASP A 133 11.70 -9.99 -1.74
N ASP A 134 12.16 -9.80 -0.51
CA ASP A 134 11.89 -10.68 0.63
C ASP A 134 10.38 -10.78 0.99
N GLY A 135 9.56 -9.83 0.54
CA GLY A 135 8.10 -9.89 0.69
C GLY A 135 7.44 -10.96 -0.20
N GLN A 136 8.07 -11.37 -1.31
CA GLN A 136 7.44 -12.22 -2.32
C GLN A 136 7.03 -13.59 -1.78
N LYS A 137 7.82 -14.17 -0.85
CA LYS A 137 7.47 -15.42 -0.14
C LYS A 137 6.19 -15.33 0.70
N TYR A 138 5.70 -14.10 0.93
CA TYR A 138 4.46 -13.80 1.63
C TYR A 138 3.39 -13.24 0.70
N TRP A 139 3.55 -13.41 -0.62
CA TRP A 139 2.64 -12.88 -1.65
C TRP A 139 2.60 -11.35 -1.72
N LEU A 140 3.69 -10.70 -1.29
CA LEU A 140 3.83 -9.24 -1.28
C LEU A 140 5.04 -8.82 -2.11
N LYS A 141 4.84 -8.41 -3.37
CA LYS A 141 5.93 -7.86 -4.19
C LYS A 141 6.12 -6.38 -3.88
N GLY A 142 7.26 -6.02 -3.30
CA GLY A 142 7.65 -4.62 -3.13
C GLY A 142 7.96 -3.95 -4.47
N LEU A 143 7.41 -2.75 -4.70
CA LEU A 143 7.67 -1.93 -5.89
C LEU A 143 8.64 -0.77 -5.62
N GLY A 144 8.71 -0.31 -4.38
CA GLY A 144 9.55 0.82 -3.97
C GLY A 144 9.19 1.33 -2.58
N PHE A 145 9.93 2.32 -2.11
CA PHE A 145 9.70 2.98 -0.85
C PHE A 145 9.20 4.41 -1.07
N TYR A 146 8.24 4.85 -0.25
CA TYR A 146 7.83 6.24 -0.17
C TYR A 146 8.45 6.90 1.06
N ASP A 147 8.87 8.16 0.91
CA ASP A 147 9.30 9.00 2.02
C ASP A 147 8.08 9.57 2.77
N ALA A 148 8.02 9.29 4.07
CA ALA A 148 7.04 9.83 5.01
C ALA A 148 7.69 10.61 6.17
N GLY A 149 8.99 10.91 6.06
CA GLY A 149 9.76 11.66 7.05
C GLY A 149 10.05 10.89 8.35
N SER A 150 10.41 11.65 9.38
CA SER A 150 10.69 11.16 10.73
C SER A 150 9.46 11.24 11.63
N ARG A 151 9.40 10.39 12.66
CA ARG A 151 8.31 10.36 13.64
C ARG A 151 8.76 11.00 14.95
N SER A 152 7.91 11.86 15.51
CA SER A 152 8.12 12.53 16.80
C SER A 152 6.96 12.23 17.75
N TYR A 153 7.21 12.34 19.06
CA TYR A 153 6.17 12.26 20.08
C TYR A 153 5.42 13.59 20.20
N TYR A 154 4.11 13.48 20.42
CA TYR A 154 3.22 14.60 20.72
C TYR A 154 2.44 14.25 21.99
N SER A 155 2.23 15.22 22.87
CA SER A 155 1.52 15.01 24.13
C SER A 155 0.68 16.23 24.47
N LYS A 156 -0.51 16.00 25.05
CA LYS A 156 -1.37 17.04 25.62
C LYS A 156 -1.05 17.34 27.08
N GLU A 157 -0.32 16.44 27.75
CA GLU A 157 -0.10 16.48 29.20
C GLU A 157 1.15 17.27 29.58
N ARG A 158 2.25 17.06 28.85
CA ARG A 158 3.54 17.69 29.10
C ARG A 158 4.47 17.63 27.88
N PRO A 159 5.44 18.55 27.75
CA PRO A 159 6.54 18.42 26.80
C PRO A 159 7.32 17.11 27.00
N ILE A 160 7.91 16.60 25.92
CA ILE A 160 8.75 15.40 25.92
C ILE A 160 10.16 15.84 25.50
N GLU A 161 11.04 16.06 26.47
CA GLU A 161 12.43 16.50 26.26
C GLU A 161 13.43 15.37 26.52
N HIS A 162 13.06 14.42 27.38
CA HIS A 162 13.84 13.24 27.70
C HIS A 162 12.98 11.96 27.58
N PRO A 163 13.60 10.78 27.31
CA PRO A 163 12.85 9.52 27.24
C PRO A 163 11.98 9.23 28.47
N ASP A 164 12.46 9.59 29.67
CA ASP A 164 11.73 9.39 30.93
C ASP A 164 10.42 10.19 30.99
N ASP A 165 10.26 11.23 30.19
CA ASP A 165 9.02 12.00 30.10
C ASP A 165 7.87 11.17 29.51
N LEU A 166 8.14 10.03 28.88
CA LEU A 166 7.11 9.09 28.42
C LEU A 166 6.52 8.24 29.55
N LYS A 167 7.12 8.24 30.74
CA LYS A 167 6.69 7.38 31.85
C LYS A 167 5.23 7.58 32.23
N GLY A 168 4.45 6.51 32.14
CA GLY A 168 3.02 6.51 32.46
C GLY A 168 2.12 7.18 31.41
N LEU A 169 2.66 7.76 30.33
CA LEU A 169 1.84 8.28 29.24
C LEU A 169 1.27 7.14 28.41
N LYS A 170 -0.01 7.27 28.02
CA LYS A 170 -0.62 6.41 26.99
C LYS A 170 -0.22 6.95 25.62
N ILE A 171 0.57 6.19 24.88
CA ILE A 171 1.09 6.61 23.58
C ILE A 171 0.48 5.72 22.51
N ARG A 172 -0.26 6.35 21.57
CA ARG A 172 -0.71 5.62 20.40
C ARG A 172 0.49 5.17 19.56
N VAL A 173 0.48 3.90 19.17
CA VAL A 173 1.41 3.32 18.20
C VAL A 173 0.66 2.71 17.02
N MET A 174 1.38 2.44 15.93
CA MET A 174 0.86 1.59 14.85
C MET A 174 0.83 0.13 15.32
N GLU A 175 0.16 -0.75 14.58
CA GLU A 175 0.14 -2.19 14.84
C GLU A 175 1.51 -2.83 14.57
N SER A 176 2.45 -2.61 15.48
CA SER A 176 3.85 -2.99 15.37
C SER A 176 4.38 -3.41 16.73
N VAL A 177 4.92 -4.62 16.81
CA VAL A 177 5.60 -5.10 18.02
C VAL A 177 6.81 -4.22 18.31
N THR A 178 7.55 -3.84 17.27
CA THR A 178 8.72 -2.96 17.40
C THR A 178 8.35 -1.61 18.00
N ALA A 179 7.26 -0.99 17.54
CA ALA A 179 6.80 0.30 18.07
C ALA A 179 6.28 0.18 19.51
N MET A 180 5.58 -0.91 19.84
CA MET A 180 5.13 -1.18 21.22
C MET A 180 6.32 -1.35 22.17
N ASP A 181 7.31 -2.14 21.77
CA ASP A 181 8.50 -2.41 22.59
C ASP A 181 9.35 -1.15 22.77
N MET A 182 9.48 -0.31 21.73
CA MET A 182 10.15 0.99 21.84
C MET A 182 9.51 1.87 22.92
N VAL A 183 8.20 2.09 22.85
CA VAL A 183 7.48 2.93 23.82
C VAL A 183 7.55 2.34 25.23
N ARG A 184 7.39 1.02 25.36
CA ARG A 184 7.48 0.32 26.66
C ARG A 184 8.88 0.44 27.25
N SER A 185 9.93 0.35 26.43
CA SER A 185 11.32 0.50 26.85
C SER A 185 11.64 1.91 27.34
N MET A 186 10.92 2.93 26.85
CA MET A 186 10.98 4.31 27.34
C MET A 186 10.01 4.59 28.50
N GLY A 187 9.37 3.56 29.08
CA GLY A 187 8.47 3.69 30.23
C GLY A 187 7.03 4.10 29.93
N GLY A 188 6.69 4.31 28.65
CA GLY A 188 5.33 4.61 28.21
C GLY A 188 4.42 3.38 28.14
N SER A 189 3.12 3.64 28.02
CA SER A 189 2.08 2.63 27.79
C SER A 189 1.64 2.67 26.33
N PRO A 190 2.14 1.78 25.45
CA PRO A 190 1.74 1.77 24.05
C PRO A 190 0.30 1.26 23.88
N THR A 191 -0.47 1.94 23.03
CA THR A 191 -1.80 1.49 22.60
C THR A 191 -1.84 1.43 21.07
N PRO A 192 -1.96 0.24 20.44
CA PRO A 192 -2.11 0.14 19.00
C PRO A 192 -3.50 0.66 18.59
N ILE A 193 -3.54 1.65 17.70
CA ILE A 193 -4.78 2.22 17.16
C ILE A 193 -4.58 2.45 15.66
N SER A 194 -5.59 2.16 14.85
CA SER A 194 -5.57 2.39 13.41
C SER A 194 -5.43 3.88 13.07
N TRP A 195 -5.09 4.22 11.82
CA TRP A 195 -4.92 5.62 11.43
C TRP A 195 -6.24 6.42 11.47
N GLY A 196 -7.33 5.83 11.00
CA GLY A 196 -8.65 6.48 10.92
C GLY A 196 -9.28 6.73 12.28
N GLU A 197 -8.96 5.93 13.29
CA GLU A 197 -9.47 6.12 14.66
C GLU A 197 -8.63 7.10 15.47
N LEU A 198 -7.38 7.37 15.06
CA LEU A 198 -6.41 8.15 15.83
C LEU A 198 -6.96 9.51 16.27
N TYR A 199 -7.58 10.25 15.35
CA TYR A 199 -8.09 11.59 15.66
C TYR A 199 -9.17 11.54 16.75
N THR A 200 -10.13 10.63 16.60
CA THR A 200 -11.22 10.44 17.56
C THR A 200 -10.69 9.97 18.91
N SER A 201 -9.72 9.05 18.93
CA SER A 201 -9.09 8.60 20.17
C SER A 201 -8.36 9.74 20.89
N LEU A 202 -7.62 10.59 20.16
CA LEU A 202 -6.97 11.76 20.75
C LEU A 202 -7.98 12.77 21.30
N GLN A 203 -9.10 12.95 20.60
CA GLN A 203 -10.17 13.86 21.02
C GLN A 203 -10.90 13.38 22.28
N GLN A 204 -11.13 12.08 22.42
CA GLN A 204 -11.82 11.49 23.56
C GLN A 204 -10.93 11.34 24.80
N GLY A 205 -9.60 11.29 24.60
CA GLY A 205 -8.59 11.20 25.67
C GLY A 205 -8.34 9.79 26.17
#